data_AF-A0A167NAL9-F1
#
_entry.id   AF-A0A167NAL9-F1
#
_cell.length_a   1.000
_cell.length_b   1.000
_cell.length_c   1.000
_cell.angle_alpha   90.00
_cell.angle_beta   90.00
_cell.angle_gamma   90.00
#
_symmetry.space_group_name_H-M   'P 1'
#
loop_
_entity.id
_entity.type
_entity.pdbx_description
1 polymer ?
#
loop_
_entity_poly.entity_id
_entity_poly.type
_entity_poly.pdbx_seq_one_letter_code
_entity_poly.pdbx_strand_id
1 'polypeptide(L)'
;MSSFQSRSFIGVILFCALLIMLVTSVIMFSKQHNALIALMHTLVGLLMLLILVWHLIKNIRPLKQYLNPFEKHTGRFSLAWPLALCVVSYVGLAPVLQLSPAIEVYRFGQTLKAADKAQGDAEIKYVQREVKDSKNTGQQITIELKKGPYFLWPQYALWVESLSGEFIQPLYVTEKLATNQFTNKVTKKDPDQVFNTHLLTGEGPNAWDVLEGEEDPSSKNNRMRPESLPVFLHQLSMRAENGVLVPDNDSLAIDGFSGATMTDNFIYTTQLQAPLQGPHRVRLEVNHSFDFNEYYSSDRFVDDPIYSGDGYSAQPSVIYEAIIDFDTQQNTVLEVMSLVGHGHHSGRDGSVYTDVSKLTSALELVDRVIVSVN
;
A
#
# COMPACT_ATOMS: atom_id res chain seq x y z
N MET A 1 24.69 53.80 18.62
CA MET A 1 23.87 52.57 18.58
C MET A 1 22.61 52.87 17.80
N SER A 2 22.35 52.07 16.77
CA SER A 2 21.33 52.24 15.72
C SER A 2 19.97 52.71 16.24
N SER A 3 19.43 53.75 15.62
CA SER A 3 18.08 54.27 15.81
C SER A 3 17.05 53.29 15.22
N PHE A 4 16.75 52.21 15.92
CA PHE A 4 15.74 51.25 15.48
C PHE A 4 14.35 51.91 15.44
N GLN A 5 13.83 52.16 14.23
CA GLN A 5 12.51 52.74 14.01
C GLN A 5 11.42 51.69 14.20
N SER A 6 11.15 51.35 15.46
CA SER A 6 10.21 50.31 15.86
C SER A 6 8.78 50.51 15.34
N ARG A 7 8.37 51.69 14.88
CA ARG A 7 7.04 51.90 14.23
C ARG A 7 7.02 51.39 12.79
N SER A 8 8.06 51.73 12.02
CA SER A 8 8.24 51.27 10.64
C SER A 8 8.40 49.74 10.62
N PHE A 9 9.20 49.19 11.54
CA PHE A 9 9.39 47.74 11.67
C PHE A 9 8.07 46.99 11.86
N ILE A 10 7.22 47.42 12.82
CA ILE A 10 5.91 46.80 13.08
C ILE A 10 5.00 46.85 11.84
N GLY A 11 5.00 47.97 11.11
CA GLY A 11 4.18 48.10 9.90
C GLY A 11 4.62 47.13 8.80
N VAL A 12 5.92 47.06 8.52
CA VAL A 12 6.48 46.18 7.48
C VAL A 12 6.24 44.71 7.81
N ILE A 13 6.51 44.29 9.05
CA ILE A 13 6.34 42.88 9.44
C ILE A 13 4.86 42.45 9.45
N LEU A 14 3.94 43.33 9.86
CA LEU A 14 2.50 43.05 9.77
C LEU A 14 2.04 42.92 8.31
N PHE A 15 2.55 43.77 7.42
CA PHE A 15 2.25 43.70 5.99
C PHE A 15 2.75 42.37 5.38
N CYS A 16 4.00 41.98 5.67
CA CYS A 16 4.54 40.71 5.22
C CYS A 16 3.77 39.51 5.79
N ALA A 17 3.46 39.52 7.09
CA ALA A 17 2.68 38.46 7.73
C ALA A 17 1.28 38.35 7.11
N LEU A 18 0.61 39.48 6.85
CA LEU A 18 -0.70 39.50 6.20
C LEU A 18 -0.66 38.89 4.79
N LEU A 19 0.38 39.17 4.00
CA LEU A 19 0.54 38.59 2.67
C LEU A 19 0.65 37.06 2.73
N ILE A 20 1.44 36.54 3.66
CA ILE A 20 1.60 35.10 3.86
C ILE A 20 0.29 34.48 4.35
N MET A 21 -0.41 35.13 5.30
CA MET A 21 -1.72 34.68 5.79
C MET A 21 -2.77 34.65 4.67
N LEU A 22 -2.78 35.63 3.77
CA LEU A 22 -3.68 35.67 2.63
C LEU A 22 -3.44 34.48 1.69
N VAL A 23 -2.19 34.27 1.26
CA VAL A 23 -1.82 33.19 0.35
C VAL A 23 -2.14 31.82 0.96
N THR A 24 -1.72 31.61 2.22
CA THR A 24 -1.97 30.34 2.92
C THR A 24 -3.46 30.10 3.19
N SER A 25 -4.25 31.15 3.48
CA SER A 25 -5.71 31.04 3.62
C SER A 25 -6.37 30.59 2.32
N VAL A 26 -5.99 31.19 1.18
CA VAL A 26 -6.55 30.84 -0.13
C VAL A 26 -6.20 29.40 -0.50
N ILE A 27 -4.97 28.96 -0.20
CA ILE A 27 -4.56 27.57 -0.42
C ILE A 27 -5.35 26.62 0.49
N MET A 28 -5.46 26.91 1.79
CA MET A 28 -6.23 26.08 2.73
C MET A 28 -7.74 26.08 2.45
N PHE A 29 -8.25 27.11 1.76
CA PHE A 29 -9.63 27.19 1.30
C PHE A 29 -9.88 26.36 0.05
N SER A 30 -8.95 26.35 -0.91
CA SER A 30 -9.14 25.73 -2.23
C SER A 30 -8.56 24.33 -2.41
N LYS A 31 -7.51 23.96 -1.67
CA LYS A 31 -6.78 22.69 -1.82
C LYS A 31 -6.99 21.73 -0.65
N GLN A 32 -6.68 20.45 -0.88
CA GLN A 32 -6.60 19.45 0.18
C GLN A 32 -5.62 19.85 1.30
N HIS A 33 -5.83 19.28 2.48
CA HIS A 33 -5.03 19.60 3.65
C HIS A 33 -3.56 19.25 3.42
N ASN A 34 -2.69 20.24 3.58
CA ASN A 34 -1.24 20.07 3.54
C ASN A 34 -0.65 20.56 4.88
N ALA A 35 0.05 19.66 5.58
CA ALA A 35 0.59 19.91 6.91
C ALA A 35 1.57 21.10 6.95
N LEU A 36 2.41 21.25 5.91
CA LEU A 36 3.38 22.35 5.83
C LEU A 36 2.67 23.70 5.70
N ILE A 37 1.65 23.79 4.83
CA ILE A 37 0.88 25.03 4.64
C ILE A 37 0.12 25.39 5.91
N ALA A 38 -0.50 24.42 6.58
CA ALA A 38 -1.19 24.63 7.85
C ALA A 38 -0.24 25.09 8.96
N LEU A 39 0.96 24.50 9.04
CA LEU A 39 1.99 24.90 9.98
C LEU A 39 2.46 26.34 9.71
N MET A 40 2.75 26.69 8.45
CA MET A 40 3.13 28.05 8.06
C MET A 40 2.04 29.06 8.43
N HIS A 41 0.77 28.75 8.13
CA HIS A 41 -0.37 29.60 8.47
C HIS A 41 -0.47 29.82 9.99
N THR A 42 -0.32 28.76 10.78
CA THR A 42 -0.42 28.82 12.24
C THR A 42 0.72 29.61 12.87
N LEU A 43 1.97 29.35 12.45
CA LEU A 43 3.15 30.02 12.99
C LEU A 43 3.15 31.52 12.63
N VAL A 44 2.86 31.86 11.37
CA VAL A 44 2.81 33.26 10.94
C VAL A 44 1.60 33.98 11.55
N GLY A 45 0.47 33.29 11.71
CA GLY A 45 -0.71 33.81 12.42
C GLY A 45 -0.40 34.14 13.88
N LEU A 46 0.28 33.25 14.60
CA LEU A 46 0.72 33.49 15.98
C LEU A 46 1.69 34.67 16.08
N LEU A 47 2.67 34.73 15.18
CA LEU A 47 3.60 35.87 15.09
C LEU A 47 2.85 37.18 14.84
N MET A 48 1.89 37.18 13.91
CA MET A 48 1.07 38.34 13.60
C MET A 48 0.26 38.80 14.82
N LEU A 49 -0.31 37.89 15.60
CA LEU A 49 -1.04 38.21 16.84
C LEU A 49 -0.13 38.90 17.87
N LEU A 50 1.07 38.38 18.10
CA LEU A 50 2.05 38.97 19.03
C LEU A 50 2.44 40.39 18.59
N ILE A 51 2.69 40.57 17.29
CA ILE A 51 3.05 41.88 16.74
C ILE A 51 1.84 42.83 16.74
N LEU A 52 0.62 42.32 16.54
CA LEU A 52 -0.60 43.11 16.64
C LEU A 52 -0.82 43.62 18.07
N VAL A 53 -0.57 42.81 19.09
CA VAL A 53 -0.56 43.26 20.50
C VAL A 53 0.48 44.35 20.72
N TRP A 54 1.69 44.18 20.18
CA TRP A 54 2.72 45.20 20.26
C TRP A 54 2.32 46.51 19.54
N HIS A 55 1.71 46.39 18.36
CA HIS A 55 1.15 47.50 17.60
C HIS A 55 0.06 48.23 18.39
N LEU A 56 -0.82 47.48 19.05
CA LEU A 56 -1.93 47.99 19.85
C LEU A 56 -1.44 48.81 21.05
N ILE A 57 -0.51 48.27 21.84
CA ILE A 57 0.09 48.95 23.00
C ILE A 57 0.70 50.28 22.56
N LYS A 58 1.42 50.26 21.44
CA LYS A 58 2.13 51.44 20.93
C LYS A 58 1.21 52.51 20.34
N ASN A 59 0.05 52.11 19.84
CA ASN A 59 -0.93 52.99 19.19
C ASN A 59 -2.24 53.12 20.01
N ILE A 60 -2.18 52.88 21.32
CA ILE A 60 -3.37 52.88 22.18
C ILE A 60 -4.05 54.25 22.29
N ARG A 61 -3.28 55.35 22.18
CA ARG A 61 -3.83 56.72 22.24
C ARG A 61 -4.72 57.03 21.03
N PRO A 62 -4.26 56.87 19.76
CA PRO A 62 -5.13 56.93 18.59
C PRO A 62 -6.32 55.97 18.67
N LEU A 63 -6.10 54.74 19.12
CA LEU A 63 -7.18 53.76 19.16
C LEU A 63 -8.30 54.17 20.14
N LYS A 64 -7.96 54.73 21.31
CA LYS A 64 -8.95 55.25 22.26
C LYS A 64 -9.82 56.35 21.64
N GLN A 65 -9.24 57.18 20.76
CA GLN A 65 -9.98 58.21 20.04
C GLN A 65 -10.95 57.59 19.03
N TYR A 66 -10.52 56.57 18.28
CA TYR A 66 -11.41 55.84 17.36
C TYR A 66 -12.51 55.06 18.08
N LEU A 67 -12.25 54.54 19.28
CA LEU A 67 -13.17 53.78 20.12
C LEU A 67 -14.22 54.64 20.85
N ASN A 68 -14.06 55.97 20.88
CA ASN A 68 -14.92 56.85 21.64
C ASN A 68 -16.06 57.40 20.75
N PRO A 69 -17.30 56.85 20.83
CA PRO A 69 -18.40 57.26 19.97
C PRO A 69 -18.89 58.69 20.26
N PHE A 70 -18.44 59.30 21.36
CA PHE A 70 -18.85 60.64 21.81
C PHE A 70 -17.81 61.73 21.50
N GLU A 71 -16.58 61.37 21.06
CA GLU A 71 -15.59 62.34 20.59
C GLU A 71 -15.95 62.79 19.17
N LYS A 72 -16.50 64.01 19.04
CA LYS A 72 -16.84 64.64 17.76
C LYS A 72 -15.56 64.94 16.97
N HIS A 73 -15.10 64.01 16.13
CA HIS A 73 -13.98 64.29 15.24
C HIS A 73 -14.30 65.30 14.13
N THR A 74 -15.58 65.46 13.73
CA THR A 74 -15.99 66.39 12.66
C THR A 74 -17.45 66.87 12.76
N GLY A 75 -18.13 66.71 13.90
CA GLY A 75 -19.53 67.13 14.07
C GLY A 75 -20.59 66.23 13.42
N ARG A 76 -20.23 65.06 12.89
CA ARG A 76 -21.14 64.02 12.39
C ARG A 76 -21.03 62.74 13.22
N PHE A 77 -22.14 62.04 13.41
CA PHE A 77 -22.21 60.73 14.09
C PHE A 77 -21.45 59.67 13.26
N SER A 78 -20.57 58.88 13.91
CA SER A 78 -19.79 57.83 13.23
C SER A 78 -20.51 56.49 13.29
N LEU A 79 -20.96 55.97 12.15
CA LEU A 79 -21.59 54.65 12.03
C LEU A 79 -20.59 53.48 11.98
N ALA A 80 -19.29 53.75 12.08
CA ALA A 80 -18.24 52.75 11.90
C ALA A 80 -18.31 51.62 12.95
N TRP A 81 -18.60 51.94 14.22
CA TRP A 81 -18.68 50.96 15.31
C TRP A 81 -19.88 50.02 15.19
N PRO A 82 -21.12 50.52 15.04
CA PRO A 82 -22.27 49.67 14.78
C PRO A 82 -22.07 48.78 13.55
N LEU A 83 -21.51 49.33 12.47
CA LEU A 83 -21.26 48.58 11.24
C LEU A 83 -20.22 47.47 11.45
N ALA A 84 -19.10 47.77 12.11
CA ALA A 84 -18.05 46.78 12.40
C ALA A 84 -18.58 45.63 13.28
N LEU A 85 -19.37 45.95 14.32
CA LEU A 85 -20.02 44.94 15.17
C LEU A 85 -21.00 44.09 14.37
N CYS A 86 -21.83 44.69 13.52
CA CYS A 86 -22.75 43.94 12.65
C CYS A 86 -21.99 43.00 11.71
N VAL A 87 -20.91 43.47 11.07
CA VAL A 87 -20.10 42.66 10.14
C VAL A 87 -19.43 41.50 10.87
N VAL A 88 -18.75 41.75 11.99
CA VAL A 88 -18.08 40.70 12.78
C VAL A 88 -19.09 39.69 13.32
N SER A 89 -20.24 40.16 13.82
CA SER A 89 -21.31 39.29 14.30
C SER A 89 -21.88 38.43 13.18
N TYR A 90 -22.11 39.01 12.00
CA TYR A 90 -22.56 38.26 10.84
C TYR A 90 -21.53 37.22 10.40
N VAL A 91 -20.26 37.58 10.23
CA VAL A 91 -19.21 36.64 9.79
C VAL A 91 -19.01 35.50 10.81
N GLY A 92 -19.13 35.77 12.11
CA GLY A 92 -19.00 34.76 13.16
C GLY A 92 -20.23 33.85 13.29
N LEU A 93 -21.45 34.39 13.16
CA LEU A 93 -22.69 33.63 13.37
C LEU A 93 -23.24 33.00 12.09
N ALA A 94 -23.00 33.58 10.91
CA ALA A 94 -23.55 33.10 9.65
C ALA A 94 -23.15 31.64 9.32
N PRO A 95 -21.92 31.17 9.56
CA PRO A 95 -21.58 29.76 9.38
C PRO A 95 -22.33 28.84 10.36
N VAL A 96 -22.49 29.27 11.63
CA VAL A 96 -23.18 28.50 12.68
C VAL A 96 -24.68 28.38 12.38
N LEU A 97 -25.28 29.46 11.90
CA LEU A 97 -26.70 29.55 11.54
C LEU A 97 -26.98 29.18 10.07
N GLN A 98 -25.96 28.77 9.31
CA GLN A 98 -26.04 28.40 7.90
C GLN A 98 -26.67 29.46 6.98
N LEU A 99 -26.39 30.75 7.24
CA LEU A 99 -26.97 31.87 6.49
C LEU A 99 -26.27 32.09 5.14
N SER A 100 -27.02 32.50 4.13
CA SER A 100 -26.45 32.98 2.85
C SER A 100 -25.89 34.41 2.99
N PRO A 101 -24.81 34.76 2.26
CA PRO A 101 -24.03 33.90 1.35
C PRO A 101 -22.92 33.05 2.00
N ALA A 102 -22.77 33.05 3.34
CA ALA A 102 -21.64 32.34 3.99
C ALA A 102 -21.59 30.84 3.65
N ILE A 103 -22.74 30.17 3.61
CA ILE A 103 -22.82 28.74 3.24
C ILE A 103 -22.44 28.49 1.77
N GLU A 104 -22.72 29.42 0.87
CA GLU A 104 -22.39 29.32 -0.55
C GLU A 104 -20.87 29.43 -0.77
N VAL A 105 -20.22 30.35 -0.05
CA VAL A 105 -18.75 30.48 -0.06
C VAL A 105 -18.10 29.20 0.49
N TYR A 106 -18.62 28.64 1.58
CA TYR A 106 -18.11 27.37 2.10
C TYR A 106 -18.25 26.23 1.09
N ARG A 107 -19.43 26.07 0.47
CA ARG A 107 -19.69 25.05 -0.54
C ARG A 107 -18.76 25.19 -1.75
N PHE A 108 -18.52 26.42 -2.20
CA PHE A 108 -17.54 26.69 -3.26
C PHE A 108 -16.12 26.24 -2.87
N GLY A 109 -15.69 26.49 -1.63
CA GLY A 109 -14.41 25.96 -1.14
C GLY A 109 -14.36 24.42 -1.16
N GLN A 110 -15.45 23.76 -0.76
CA GLN A 110 -15.56 22.30 -0.80
C GLN A 110 -15.50 21.73 -2.22
N THR A 111 -16.11 22.39 -3.22
CA THR A 111 -16.03 21.93 -4.62
C THR A 111 -14.61 22.03 -5.18
N LEU A 112 -13.86 23.09 -4.83
CA LEU A 112 -12.45 23.21 -5.20
C LEU A 112 -11.60 22.10 -4.58
N LYS A 113 -11.80 21.80 -3.29
CA LYS A 113 -11.09 20.72 -2.59
C LYS A 113 -11.41 19.33 -3.14
N ALA A 114 -12.67 19.09 -3.52
CA ALA A 114 -13.07 17.84 -4.13
C ALA A 114 -12.42 17.64 -5.51
N ALA A 115 -12.29 18.71 -6.31
CA ALA A 115 -11.60 18.67 -7.59
C ALA A 115 -10.08 18.42 -7.43
N ASP A 116 -9.44 19.05 -6.46
CA ASP A 116 -8.02 18.83 -6.12
C ASP A 116 -7.78 17.39 -5.62
N LYS A 117 -8.70 16.83 -4.82
CA LYS A 117 -8.67 15.42 -4.41
C LYS A 117 -8.70 14.47 -5.61
N ALA A 118 -9.65 14.68 -6.52
CA ALA A 118 -9.82 13.81 -7.68
C ALA A 118 -8.61 13.85 -8.63
N GLN A 119 -7.84 14.94 -8.65
CA GLN A 119 -6.57 15.01 -9.37
C GLN A 119 -5.39 14.36 -8.63
N GLY A 120 -5.52 14.18 -7.30
CA GLY A 120 -4.48 13.62 -6.44
C GLY A 120 -4.64 12.13 -6.10
N ASP A 121 -5.79 11.51 -6.39
CA ASP A 121 -5.97 10.07 -6.21
C ASP A 121 -5.02 9.32 -7.16
N ALA A 122 -4.17 8.45 -6.60
CA ALA A 122 -3.25 7.63 -7.38
C ALA A 122 -4.04 6.70 -8.30
N GLU A 123 -3.82 6.82 -9.61
CA GLU A 123 -4.41 5.93 -10.61
C GLU A 123 -3.95 4.49 -10.35
N ILE A 124 -4.87 3.62 -9.92
CA ILE A 124 -4.58 2.18 -9.75
C ILE A 124 -4.68 1.53 -11.12
N LYS A 125 -3.55 1.08 -11.66
CA LYS A 125 -3.48 0.37 -12.94
C LYS A 125 -3.48 -1.13 -12.71
N TYR A 126 -4.17 -1.85 -13.59
CA TYR A 126 -4.18 -3.31 -13.64
C TYR A 126 -3.65 -3.78 -14.99
N VAL A 127 -2.78 -4.78 -14.96
CA VAL A 127 -2.35 -5.51 -16.14
C VAL A 127 -3.30 -6.68 -16.35
N GLN A 128 -4.02 -6.68 -17.47
CA GLN A 128 -4.91 -7.79 -17.82
C GLN A 128 -4.17 -8.84 -18.66
N ARG A 129 -4.34 -10.12 -18.32
CA ARG A 129 -3.88 -11.26 -19.11
C ARG A 129 -4.99 -12.29 -19.22
N GLU A 130 -5.21 -12.77 -20.44
CA GLU A 130 -6.18 -13.83 -20.72
C GLU A 130 -5.48 -14.97 -21.45
N VAL A 131 -5.64 -16.19 -20.93
CA VAL A 131 -5.10 -17.41 -21.51
C VAL A 131 -6.26 -18.24 -22.05
N LYS A 132 -6.20 -18.56 -23.34
CA LYS A 132 -7.15 -19.46 -24.02
C LYS A 132 -6.39 -20.63 -24.61
N ASP A 133 -6.68 -21.83 -24.11
CA ASP A 133 -6.33 -23.08 -24.77
C ASP A 133 -7.59 -23.65 -25.40
N SER A 134 -7.55 -23.95 -26.70
CA SER A 134 -8.68 -24.52 -27.43
C SER A 134 -9.08 -25.93 -26.96
N LYS A 135 -8.23 -26.59 -26.18
CA LYS A 135 -8.50 -27.88 -25.54
C LYS A 135 -9.36 -27.77 -24.27
N ASN A 136 -9.38 -26.60 -23.63
CA ASN A 136 -10.06 -26.39 -22.36
C ASN A 136 -11.56 -26.17 -22.59
N THR A 137 -12.39 -26.88 -21.83
CA THR A 137 -13.86 -26.91 -22.02
C THR A 137 -14.66 -26.47 -20.80
N GLY A 138 -14.01 -26.24 -19.66
CA GLY A 138 -14.66 -25.83 -18.43
C GLY A 138 -15.00 -24.34 -18.37
N GLN A 139 -15.50 -23.91 -17.22
CA GLN A 139 -15.84 -22.53 -16.92
C GLN A 139 -14.62 -21.60 -17.02
N GLN A 140 -14.84 -20.31 -17.26
CA GLN A 140 -13.79 -19.31 -17.25
C GLN A 140 -13.61 -18.79 -15.82
N ILE A 141 -12.38 -18.85 -15.29
CA ILE A 141 -12.03 -18.32 -13.99
C ILE A 141 -11.14 -17.09 -14.14
N THR A 142 -11.44 -16.03 -13.39
CA THR A 142 -10.69 -14.78 -13.37
C THR A 142 -10.23 -14.49 -11.95
N ILE A 143 -8.95 -14.13 -11.81
CA ILE A 143 -8.30 -13.73 -10.56
C ILE A 143 -7.90 -12.27 -10.70
N GLU A 144 -8.53 -11.39 -9.92
CA GLU A 144 -8.07 -10.02 -9.73
C GLU A 144 -7.22 -9.96 -8.47
N LEU A 145 -5.94 -9.61 -8.61
CA LEU A 145 -5.03 -9.39 -7.49
C LEU A 145 -4.63 -7.91 -7.43
N LYS A 146 -4.88 -7.30 -6.29
CA LYS A 146 -4.33 -6.00 -5.91
C LYS A 146 -3.14 -6.23 -4.99
N LYS A 147 -1.98 -5.73 -5.40
CA LYS A 147 -0.72 -6.01 -4.71
C LYS A 147 -0.60 -5.17 -3.45
N GLY A 148 0.02 -5.75 -2.42
CA GLY A 148 0.45 -5.01 -1.25
C GLY A 148 1.82 -4.33 -1.46
N PRO A 149 2.29 -3.54 -0.48
CA PRO A 149 3.54 -2.79 -0.59
C PRO A 149 4.80 -3.67 -0.73
N TYR A 150 4.77 -4.92 -0.27
CA TYR A 150 5.92 -5.84 -0.29
C TYR A 150 5.92 -6.82 -1.47
N PHE A 151 4.99 -6.70 -2.42
CA PHE A 151 4.88 -7.58 -3.60
C PHE A 151 5.98 -7.31 -4.65
N LEU A 152 7.23 -7.62 -4.31
CA LEU A 152 8.41 -7.29 -5.12
C LEU A 152 9.01 -8.56 -5.75
N TRP A 153 8.65 -8.86 -7.00
CA TRP A 153 9.06 -10.11 -7.67
C TRP A 153 8.74 -11.40 -6.88
N PRO A 154 7.49 -11.58 -6.40
CA PRO A 154 7.12 -12.75 -5.63
C PRO A 154 7.13 -14.03 -6.47
N GLN A 155 7.18 -15.18 -5.81
CA GLN A 155 6.79 -16.46 -6.37
C GLN A 155 5.39 -16.78 -5.91
N TYR A 156 4.54 -17.29 -6.80
CA TYR A 156 3.18 -17.69 -6.42
C TYR A 156 2.61 -18.73 -7.37
N ALA A 157 1.63 -19.46 -6.85
CA ALA A 157 0.85 -20.44 -7.58
C ALA A 157 -0.63 -20.26 -7.25
N LEU A 158 -1.46 -20.43 -8.28
CA LEU A 158 -2.91 -20.46 -8.21
C LEU A 158 -3.36 -21.85 -8.65
N TRP A 159 -4.27 -22.48 -7.92
CA TRP A 159 -4.81 -23.80 -8.27
C TRP A 159 -6.24 -23.99 -7.76
N VAL A 160 -6.88 -25.05 -8.27
CA VAL A 160 -8.18 -25.54 -7.80
C VAL A 160 -7.97 -26.90 -7.12
N GLU A 161 -8.63 -27.08 -5.98
CA GLU A 161 -8.69 -28.35 -5.26
C GLU A 161 -10.13 -28.62 -4.79
N SER A 162 -10.46 -29.90 -4.55
CA SER A 162 -11.74 -30.28 -3.98
C SER A 162 -11.84 -29.89 -2.49
N LEU A 163 -13.04 -29.92 -1.91
CA LEU A 163 -13.21 -29.69 -0.48
C LEU A 163 -12.52 -30.74 0.40
N SER A 164 -12.28 -31.95 -0.12
CA SER A 164 -11.50 -32.99 0.56
C SER A 164 -9.98 -32.79 0.46
N GLY A 165 -9.53 -31.78 -0.31
CA GLY A 165 -8.11 -31.45 -0.49
C GLY A 165 -7.43 -32.18 -1.65
N GLU A 166 -8.21 -32.79 -2.55
CA GLU A 166 -7.68 -33.41 -3.78
C GLU A 166 -7.33 -32.32 -4.79
N PHE A 167 -6.08 -32.30 -5.25
CA PHE A 167 -5.63 -31.40 -6.31
C PHE A 167 -6.35 -31.68 -7.62
N ILE A 168 -6.93 -30.65 -8.25
CA ILE A 168 -7.66 -30.78 -9.52
C ILE A 168 -6.79 -30.30 -10.68
N GLN A 169 -6.39 -29.02 -10.66
CA GLN A 169 -5.51 -28.46 -11.68
C GLN A 169 -4.85 -27.15 -11.23
N PRO A 170 -3.65 -26.83 -11.76
CA PRO A 170 -3.11 -25.49 -11.64
C PRO A 170 -3.90 -24.49 -12.51
N LEU A 171 -3.85 -23.22 -12.12
CA LEU A 171 -4.40 -22.09 -12.88
C LEU A 171 -3.29 -21.17 -13.39
N TYR A 172 -2.26 -20.98 -12.56
CA TYR A 172 -1.07 -20.20 -12.90
C TYR A 172 0.07 -20.57 -11.96
N VAL A 173 1.29 -20.62 -12.48
CA VAL A 173 2.53 -20.79 -11.72
C VAL A 173 3.58 -19.81 -12.24
N THR A 174 4.33 -19.17 -11.34
CA THR A 174 5.44 -18.32 -11.77
C THR A 174 6.50 -19.14 -12.52
N GLU A 175 6.97 -18.61 -13.65
CA GLU A 175 7.90 -19.30 -14.58
C GLU A 175 9.13 -19.91 -13.91
N LYS A 176 9.77 -19.19 -12.99
CA LYS A 176 10.96 -19.67 -12.27
C LYS A 176 10.70 -20.94 -11.48
N LEU A 177 9.51 -21.06 -10.87
CA LEU A 177 9.12 -22.27 -10.16
C LEU A 177 8.75 -23.38 -11.14
N ALA A 178 8.00 -23.06 -12.19
CA ALA A 178 7.53 -24.03 -13.19
C ALA A 178 8.65 -24.70 -13.99
N THR A 179 9.76 -23.98 -14.23
CA THR A 179 10.93 -24.44 -15.01
C THR A 179 12.13 -24.80 -14.12
N ASN A 180 12.00 -24.59 -12.81
CA ASN A 180 13.10 -24.71 -11.84
C ASN A 180 14.39 -23.97 -12.28
N GLN A 181 14.21 -22.81 -12.93
CA GLN A 181 15.30 -21.97 -13.43
C GLN A 181 15.79 -20.98 -12.37
N PHE A 182 16.19 -21.50 -11.20
CA PHE A 182 16.87 -20.73 -10.16
C PHE A 182 18.38 -20.69 -10.44
N THR A 183 18.80 -19.89 -11.44
CA THR A 183 20.21 -19.75 -11.84
C THR A 183 21.00 -18.79 -10.96
N ASN A 184 20.32 -17.86 -10.30
CA ASN A 184 20.95 -16.88 -9.41
C ASN A 184 21.34 -17.54 -8.09
N LYS A 185 22.63 -17.46 -7.77
CA LYS A 185 23.19 -17.78 -6.46
C LYS A 185 23.46 -16.49 -5.71
N VAL A 186 23.09 -16.48 -4.44
CA VAL A 186 23.21 -15.31 -3.58
C VAL A 186 23.98 -15.72 -2.33
N THR A 187 24.96 -14.92 -1.91
CA THR A 187 25.80 -15.19 -0.74
C THR A 187 25.93 -13.93 0.10
N LYS A 188 26.13 -14.09 1.42
CA LYS A 188 26.41 -12.97 2.31
C LYS A 188 27.83 -12.45 2.07
N LYS A 189 28.02 -11.14 2.00
CA LYS A 189 29.36 -10.52 1.98
C LYS A 189 30.06 -10.66 3.33
N ASP A 190 29.29 -10.53 4.42
CA ASP A 190 29.72 -10.81 5.79
C ASP A 190 29.02 -12.08 6.29
N PRO A 191 29.73 -13.21 6.42
CA PRO A 191 29.14 -14.48 6.89
C PRO A 191 28.51 -14.39 8.28
N ASP A 192 29.05 -13.54 9.15
CA ASP A 192 28.61 -13.40 10.54
C ASP A 192 27.43 -12.43 10.69
N GLN A 193 27.06 -11.71 9.63
CA GLN A 193 25.96 -10.76 9.66
C GLN A 193 24.61 -11.49 9.76
N VAL A 194 23.84 -11.14 10.80
CA VAL A 194 22.47 -11.59 11.00
C VAL A 194 21.51 -10.61 10.33
N PHE A 195 20.52 -11.15 9.61
CA PHE A 195 19.44 -10.39 8.98
C PHE A 195 18.17 -10.66 9.77
N ASN A 196 17.54 -9.60 10.29
CA ASN A 196 16.33 -9.66 11.09
C ASN A 196 15.29 -8.61 10.65
N THR A 197 15.49 -8.03 9.47
CA THR A 197 14.61 -7.05 8.83
C THR A 197 14.56 -7.32 7.34
N HIS A 198 13.47 -6.90 6.69
CA HIS A 198 13.29 -7.01 5.25
C HIS A 198 14.47 -6.36 4.49
N LEU A 199 15.05 -7.06 3.50
CA LEU A 199 16.30 -6.57 2.86
C LEU A 199 16.06 -5.76 1.59
N LEU A 200 14.86 -5.75 1.01
CA LEU A 200 14.57 -4.93 -0.19
C LEU A 200 13.90 -3.59 0.13
N THR A 201 13.39 -3.42 1.36
CA THR A 201 12.60 -2.27 1.79
C THR A 201 12.80 -2.06 3.29
N GLY A 202 12.66 -0.82 3.77
CA GLY A 202 12.82 -0.46 5.19
C GLY A 202 14.14 0.22 5.52
N GLU A 203 14.39 0.43 6.81
CA GLU A 203 15.56 1.15 7.34
C GLU A 203 16.76 0.24 7.65
N GLY A 204 16.61 -1.08 7.46
CA GLY A 204 17.65 -2.08 7.70
C GLY A 204 18.68 -2.20 6.56
N PRO A 205 19.61 -3.15 6.64
CA PRO A 205 20.56 -3.42 5.57
C PRO A 205 19.85 -3.75 4.26
N ASN A 206 20.29 -3.12 3.17
CA ASN A 206 19.77 -3.39 1.84
C ASN A 206 20.49 -4.60 1.21
N ALA A 207 19.74 -5.46 0.52
CA ALA A 207 20.25 -6.64 -0.18
C ALA A 207 21.46 -6.33 -1.09
N TRP A 208 21.46 -5.18 -1.78
CA TRP A 208 22.56 -4.80 -2.68
C TRP A 208 23.87 -4.49 -1.96
N ASP A 209 23.77 -4.05 -0.70
CA ASP A 209 24.92 -3.71 0.12
C ASP A 209 25.51 -4.93 0.81
N VAL A 210 24.68 -5.90 1.21
CA VAL A 210 25.09 -7.02 2.08
C VAL A 210 25.16 -8.38 1.39
N LEU A 211 24.62 -8.51 0.18
CA LEU A 211 24.63 -9.75 -0.60
C LEU A 211 25.47 -9.60 -1.88
N GLU A 212 26.09 -10.71 -2.28
CA GLU A 212 26.77 -10.87 -3.55
C GLU A 212 26.02 -11.89 -4.40
N GLY A 213 25.66 -11.48 -5.62
CA GLY A 213 24.91 -12.29 -6.57
C GLY A 213 25.79 -12.75 -7.71
N GLU A 214 25.73 -14.04 -8.03
CA GLU A 214 26.37 -14.64 -9.20
C GLU A 214 25.38 -15.51 -9.97
N GLU A 215 25.54 -15.59 -11.29
CA GLU A 215 24.76 -16.50 -12.11
C GLU A 215 25.53 -17.81 -12.25
N ASP A 216 24.97 -18.91 -11.74
CA ASP A 216 25.57 -20.24 -11.84
C ASP A 216 24.52 -21.26 -12.28
N PRO A 217 24.23 -21.38 -13.59
CA PRO A 217 23.23 -22.30 -14.10
C PRO A 217 23.56 -23.78 -13.84
N SER A 218 24.84 -24.11 -13.62
CA SER A 218 25.32 -25.49 -13.49
C SER A 218 24.82 -26.17 -12.22
N SER A 219 24.60 -25.41 -11.15
CA SER A 219 24.12 -25.91 -9.87
C SER A 219 22.62 -25.70 -9.66
N LYS A 220 21.85 -25.32 -10.69
CA LYS A 220 20.40 -25.07 -10.58
C LYS A 220 19.63 -26.24 -9.96
N ASN A 221 19.96 -27.49 -10.34
CA ASN A 221 19.29 -28.70 -9.87
C ASN A 221 19.64 -29.04 -8.41
N ASN A 222 20.69 -28.44 -7.86
CA ASN A 222 21.05 -28.55 -6.44
C ASN A 222 20.42 -27.43 -5.60
N ARG A 223 19.83 -26.40 -6.22
CA ARG A 223 19.20 -25.24 -5.58
C ARG A 223 17.69 -25.24 -5.73
N MET A 224 17.09 -26.40 -5.48
CA MET A 224 15.65 -26.51 -5.38
C MET A 224 15.18 -25.75 -4.14
N ARG A 225 14.09 -25.00 -4.26
CA ARG A 225 13.53 -24.17 -3.19
C ARG A 225 12.19 -24.74 -2.73
N PRO A 226 12.15 -25.90 -2.05
CA PRO A 226 10.90 -26.49 -1.57
C PRO A 226 10.17 -25.57 -0.57
N GLU A 227 10.90 -24.67 0.09
CA GLU A 227 10.37 -23.65 0.99
C GLU A 227 9.66 -22.49 0.28
N SER A 228 9.78 -22.41 -1.06
CA SER A 228 9.17 -21.31 -1.83
C SER A 228 7.64 -21.37 -1.82
N LEU A 229 7.03 -22.47 -2.27
CA LEU A 229 5.58 -22.70 -2.27
C LEU A 229 5.25 -24.12 -1.79
N PRO A 230 5.53 -24.47 -0.53
CA PRO A 230 5.45 -25.83 -0.04
C PRO A 230 4.07 -26.47 -0.13
N VAL A 231 2.98 -25.71 0.07
CA VAL A 231 1.63 -26.29 0.03
C VAL A 231 1.30 -26.74 -1.39
N PHE A 232 1.55 -25.88 -2.38
CA PHE A 232 1.35 -26.17 -3.79
C PHE A 232 2.27 -27.30 -4.28
N LEU A 233 3.55 -27.26 -3.92
CA LEU A 233 4.53 -28.26 -4.36
C LEU A 233 4.21 -29.66 -3.85
N HIS A 234 3.76 -29.80 -2.59
CA HIS A 234 3.32 -31.08 -2.05
C HIS A 234 2.04 -31.59 -2.72
N GLN A 235 1.09 -30.69 -3.04
CA GLN A 235 -0.13 -31.05 -3.78
C GLN A 235 0.18 -31.60 -5.18
N LEU A 236 1.13 -30.96 -5.87
CA LEU A 236 1.52 -31.34 -7.23
C LEU A 236 2.15 -32.73 -7.29
N SER A 237 2.67 -33.25 -6.17
CA SER A 237 3.28 -34.59 -6.04
C SER A 237 4.40 -34.89 -7.05
N MET A 238 4.92 -33.87 -7.75
CA MET A 238 6.02 -33.99 -8.69
C MET A 238 7.34 -33.93 -7.94
N ARG A 239 8.11 -35.02 -8.03
CA ARG A 239 9.43 -35.15 -7.39
C ARG A 239 10.52 -35.11 -8.44
N ALA A 240 11.57 -34.38 -8.15
CA ALA A 240 12.83 -34.48 -8.88
C ALA A 240 13.49 -35.84 -8.66
N GLU A 241 14.43 -36.23 -9.54
CA GLU A 241 15.23 -37.47 -9.41
C GLU A 241 15.90 -37.64 -8.04
N ASN A 242 16.25 -36.54 -7.35
CA ASN A 242 16.86 -36.53 -6.02
C ASN A 242 15.84 -36.68 -4.86
N GLY A 243 14.55 -36.84 -5.15
CA GLY A 243 13.47 -37.02 -4.19
C GLY A 243 12.87 -35.74 -3.62
N VAL A 244 13.38 -34.56 -3.98
CA VAL A 244 12.84 -33.25 -3.57
C VAL A 244 11.57 -32.92 -4.36
N LEU A 245 10.55 -32.38 -3.70
CA LEU A 245 9.27 -31.97 -4.29
C LEU A 245 9.38 -30.63 -5.04
N VAL A 246 10.20 -30.61 -6.09
CA VAL A 246 10.29 -29.50 -7.06
C VAL A 246 10.39 -30.13 -8.45
N PRO A 247 9.71 -29.61 -9.48
CA PRO A 247 9.86 -30.12 -10.84
C PRO A 247 11.32 -30.02 -11.29
N ASP A 248 11.91 -31.10 -11.82
CA ASP A 248 13.23 -31.07 -12.48
C ASP A 248 13.13 -30.92 -14.00
N ASN A 249 11.91 -30.88 -14.51
CA ASN A 249 11.56 -30.78 -15.92
C ASN A 249 10.57 -29.64 -16.15
N ASP A 250 10.53 -29.11 -17.38
CA ASP A 250 9.68 -27.99 -17.77
C ASP A 250 8.18 -28.37 -17.93
N SER A 251 7.68 -29.44 -17.28
CA SER A 251 6.31 -29.96 -17.47
C SER A 251 5.22 -28.92 -17.28
N LEU A 252 5.23 -28.19 -16.16
CA LEU A 252 4.26 -27.11 -15.89
C LEU A 252 4.33 -25.98 -16.93
N ALA A 253 5.52 -25.73 -17.48
CA ALA A 253 5.70 -24.73 -18.53
C ALA A 253 5.19 -25.23 -19.88
N ILE A 254 5.41 -26.51 -20.19
CA ILE A 254 4.90 -27.19 -21.39
C ILE A 254 3.37 -27.24 -21.39
N ASP A 255 2.77 -27.45 -20.21
CA ASP A 255 1.31 -27.53 -20.04
C ASP A 255 0.60 -26.16 -20.06
N GLY A 256 1.35 -25.06 -20.26
CA GLY A 256 0.79 -23.73 -20.47
C GLY A 256 0.26 -23.04 -19.21
N PHE A 257 0.54 -23.59 -18.03
CA PHE A 257 0.16 -22.99 -16.74
C PHE A 257 1.20 -22.02 -16.20
N SER A 258 2.37 -21.94 -16.83
CA SER A 258 3.43 -21.02 -16.42
C SER A 258 3.43 -19.71 -17.20
N GLY A 259 3.88 -18.63 -16.58
CA GLY A 259 4.16 -17.40 -17.31
C GLY A 259 5.05 -16.43 -16.53
N ALA A 260 5.48 -15.39 -17.23
CA ALA A 260 6.27 -14.32 -16.64
C ALA A 260 5.57 -13.75 -15.39
N THR A 261 6.29 -13.66 -14.28
CA THR A 261 5.80 -13.18 -12.99
C THR A 261 5.14 -11.81 -13.14
N MET A 262 3.86 -11.70 -12.78
CA MET A 262 3.16 -10.42 -12.76
C MET A 262 3.54 -9.71 -11.45
N THR A 263 4.12 -8.52 -11.55
CA THR A 263 4.65 -7.76 -10.39
C THR A 263 3.83 -6.52 -10.06
N ASP A 264 2.83 -6.20 -10.88
CA ASP A 264 1.87 -5.11 -10.65
C ASP A 264 0.49 -5.69 -10.28
N ASN A 265 -0.50 -4.84 -10.00
CA ASN A 265 -1.89 -5.30 -9.92
C ASN A 265 -2.27 -5.98 -11.23
N PHE A 266 -2.98 -7.10 -11.16
CA PHE A 266 -3.31 -7.86 -12.36
C PHE A 266 -4.72 -8.44 -12.33
N ILE A 267 -5.25 -8.64 -13.53
CA ILE A 267 -6.46 -9.42 -13.79
C ILE A 267 -6.03 -10.58 -14.67
N TYR A 268 -6.06 -11.79 -14.14
CA TYR A 268 -5.67 -13.00 -14.85
C TYR A 268 -6.88 -13.87 -15.11
N THR A 269 -7.17 -14.15 -16.39
CA THR A 269 -8.30 -14.95 -16.82
C THR A 269 -7.81 -16.21 -17.52
N THR A 270 -8.31 -17.38 -17.12
CA THR A 270 -8.01 -18.66 -17.75
C THR A 270 -9.25 -19.54 -17.83
N GLN A 271 -9.23 -20.55 -18.70
CA GLN A 271 -10.32 -21.50 -18.85
C GLN A 271 -9.94 -22.84 -18.22
N LEU A 272 -10.84 -23.44 -17.43
CA LEU A 272 -10.60 -24.74 -16.81
C LEU A 272 -10.52 -25.86 -17.85
N GLN A 273 -9.69 -26.89 -17.63
CA GLN A 273 -9.51 -27.99 -18.58
C GLN A 273 -10.83 -28.72 -18.85
N ALA A 274 -11.58 -29.00 -17.78
CA ALA A 274 -12.90 -29.62 -17.81
C ALA A 274 -13.90 -28.86 -16.92
N PRO A 275 -15.22 -28.98 -17.18
CA PRO A 275 -16.24 -28.39 -16.32
C PRO A 275 -16.20 -28.97 -14.90
N LEU A 276 -16.28 -28.10 -13.90
CA LEU A 276 -16.41 -28.46 -12.49
C LEU A 276 -17.87 -28.34 -12.04
N GLN A 277 -18.27 -29.11 -11.02
CA GLN A 277 -19.61 -29.10 -10.44
C GLN A 277 -19.57 -28.95 -8.93
N GLY A 278 -20.41 -28.09 -8.39
CA GLY A 278 -20.51 -27.83 -6.96
C GLY A 278 -19.30 -27.09 -6.36
N PRO A 279 -19.18 -27.10 -5.03
CA PRO A 279 -18.20 -26.27 -4.31
C PRO A 279 -16.78 -26.82 -4.41
N HIS A 280 -15.84 -25.93 -4.72
CA HIS A 280 -14.42 -26.20 -4.84
C HIS A 280 -13.60 -25.09 -4.19
N ARG A 281 -12.37 -25.40 -3.77
CA ARG A 281 -11.43 -24.41 -3.26
C ARG A 281 -10.57 -23.87 -4.39
N VAL A 282 -10.48 -22.56 -4.47
CA VAL A 282 -9.46 -21.85 -5.24
C VAL A 282 -8.43 -21.34 -4.25
N ARG A 283 -7.17 -21.61 -4.52
CA ARG A 283 -6.05 -21.31 -3.64
C ARG A 283 -5.05 -20.40 -4.32
N LEU A 284 -4.48 -19.48 -3.55
CA LEU A 284 -3.29 -18.72 -3.89
C LEU A 284 -2.26 -18.98 -2.80
N GLU A 285 -1.08 -19.46 -3.17
CA GLU A 285 0.09 -19.45 -2.29
C GLU A 285 1.08 -18.43 -2.87
N VAL A 286 1.56 -17.52 -2.02
CA VAL A 286 2.52 -16.48 -2.41
C VAL A 286 3.66 -16.42 -1.41
N ASN A 287 4.87 -16.25 -1.94
CA ASN A 287 6.07 -16.07 -1.16
C ASN A 287 6.98 -15.01 -1.80
N HIS A 288 7.86 -14.44 -0.99
CA HIS A 288 8.78 -13.40 -1.38
C HIS A 288 10.15 -13.63 -0.73
N SER A 289 11.22 -13.57 -1.52
CA SER A 289 12.58 -13.76 -1.01
C SER A 289 13.09 -12.54 -0.25
N PHE A 290 14.05 -12.76 0.65
CA PHE A 290 14.70 -11.73 1.48
C PHE A 290 13.77 -11.06 2.50
N ASP A 291 12.68 -11.73 2.87
CA ASP A 291 11.64 -11.22 3.74
C ASP A 291 11.90 -11.54 5.23
N PHE A 292 13.05 -11.12 5.76
CA PHE A 292 13.42 -11.38 7.16
C PHE A 292 12.64 -10.51 8.15
N ASN A 293 12.42 -11.03 9.36
CA ASN A 293 11.92 -10.25 10.49
C ASN A 293 12.58 -10.72 11.80
N GLU A 294 12.18 -10.15 12.94
CA GLU A 294 12.74 -10.52 14.25
C GLU A 294 12.54 -12.00 14.59
N TYR A 295 11.42 -12.59 14.17
CA TYR A 295 11.17 -13.99 14.37
C TYR A 295 11.92 -14.80 13.30
N TYR A 296 11.64 -14.65 12.03
CA TYR A 296 12.30 -15.31 10.91
C TYR A 296 13.60 -14.59 10.53
N SER A 297 14.57 -14.59 11.46
CA SER A 297 15.92 -14.07 11.24
C SER A 297 16.83 -15.07 10.53
N SER A 298 17.95 -14.63 9.96
CA SER A 298 18.88 -15.50 9.21
C SER A 298 19.75 -16.43 10.07
N ASP A 299 19.73 -16.25 11.39
CA ASP A 299 20.37 -17.13 12.39
C ASP A 299 19.35 -18.04 13.09
N ARG A 300 18.09 -18.03 12.67
CA ARG A 300 17.07 -18.92 13.21
C ARG A 300 17.12 -20.29 12.56
N PHE A 301 16.57 -21.28 13.28
CA PHE A 301 16.45 -22.66 12.83
C PHE A 301 17.81 -23.22 12.38
N VAL A 302 18.86 -23.01 13.20
CA VAL A 302 20.25 -23.40 12.89
C VAL A 302 20.39 -24.89 12.54
N ASP A 303 19.52 -25.74 13.08
CA ASP A 303 19.49 -27.18 12.81
C ASP A 303 18.66 -27.55 11.55
N ASP A 304 18.05 -26.58 10.87
CA ASP A 304 17.28 -26.76 9.64
C ASP A 304 18.05 -26.20 8.42
N PRO A 305 18.77 -27.05 7.66
CA PRO A 305 19.61 -26.60 6.56
C PRO A 305 18.80 -26.10 5.34
N ILE A 306 17.47 -26.31 5.31
CA ILE A 306 16.60 -25.85 4.22
C ILE A 306 16.01 -24.47 4.57
N TYR A 307 15.88 -24.13 5.85
CA TYR A 307 15.29 -22.86 6.26
C TYR A 307 16.02 -21.68 5.59
N SER A 308 15.22 -20.80 4.99
CA SER A 308 15.66 -19.67 4.16
C SER A 308 16.39 -20.09 2.88
N GLY A 309 17.10 -21.23 2.86
CA GLY A 309 17.71 -21.85 1.70
C GLY A 309 18.69 -20.93 0.95
N ASP A 310 19.11 -21.35 -0.24
CA ASP A 310 19.89 -20.50 -1.16
C ASP A 310 19.06 -19.33 -1.73
N GLY A 311 17.75 -19.33 -1.47
CA GLY A 311 16.82 -18.29 -1.87
C GLY A 311 16.62 -17.16 -0.87
N TYR A 312 17.16 -17.31 0.35
CA TYR A 312 16.94 -16.41 1.48
C TYR A 312 15.45 -16.09 1.68
N SER A 313 14.56 -17.08 1.58
CA SER A 313 13.10 -16.88 1.63
C SER A 313 12.63 -16.24 2.95
N ALA A 314 13.26 -16.61 4.06
CA ALA A 314 12.98 -16.10 5.41
C ALA A 314 11.55 -16.38 5.91
N GLN A 315 10.63 -15.41 5.84
CA GLN A 315 9.24 -15.67 6.20
C GLN A 315 8.61 -16.73 5.27
N PRO A 316 7.76 -17.63 5.80
CA PRO A 316 7.09 -18.65 4.99
C PRO A 316 6.08 -18.04 4.01
N SER A 317 5.73 -18.81 2.99
CA SER A 317 4.62 -18.50 2.08
C SER A 317 3.30 -18.31 2.84
N VAL A 318 2.44 -17.43 2.33
CA VAL A 318 1.07 -17.23 2.84
C VAL A 318 0.05 -17.77 1.85
N ILE A 319 -1.04 -18.33 2.39
CA ILE A 319 -2.08 -19.01 1.60
C ILE A 319 -3.40 -18.26 1.76
N TYR A 320 -3.98 -17.89 0.62
CA TYR A 320 -5.34 -17.38 0.53
C TYR A 320 -6.26 -18.43 -0.08
N GLU A 321 -7.52 -18.47 0.35
CA GLU A 321 -8.55 -19.41 -0.08
C GLU A 321 -9.86 -18.69 -0.39
N ALA A 322 -10.55 -19.12 -1.45
CA ALA A 322 -11.98 -18.88 -1.63
C ALA A 322 -12.67 -20.21 -1.99
N ILE A 323 -13.91 -20.41 -1.51
CA ILE A 323 -14.74 -21.54 -1.91
C ILE A 323 -15.73 -21.04 -2.96
N ILE A 324 -15.67 -21.63 -4.15
CA ILE A 324 -16.50 -21.26 -5.29
C ILE A 324 -17.45 -22.40 -5.63
N ASP A 325 -18.74 -22.10 -5.75
CA ASP A 325 -19.74 -23.04 -6.25
C ASP A 325 -19.88 -22.92 -7.77
N PHE A 326 -19.39 -23.95 -8.48
CA PHE A 326 -19.36 -24.01 -9.93
C PHE A 326 -20.72 -24.36 -10.58
N ASP A 327 -21.75 -24.66 -9.79
CA ASP A 327 -23.12 -24.91 -10.28
C ASP A 327 -23.96 -23.63 -10.41
N THR A 328 -23.46 -22.49 -9.93
CA THR A 328 -24.20 -21.22 -9.93
C THR A 328 -24.26 -20.62 -11.34
N GLN A 329 -25.27 -20.99 -12.13
CA GLN A 329 -25.37 -20.63 -13.56
C GLN A 329 -25.93 -19.23 -13.86
N GLN A 330 -26.32 -18.44 -12.85
CA GLN A 330 -27.16 -17.24 -13.09
C GLN A 330 -26.52 -15.89 -12.72
N ASN A 331 -25.33 -15.87 -12.11
CA ASN A 331 -24.54 -14.66 -11.90
C ASN A 331 -23.06 -15.04 -11.89
N THR A 332 -22.19 -14.15 -12.38
CA THR A 332 -20.75 -14.23 -12.10
C THR A 332 -20.57 -14.40 -10.59
N VAL A 333 -20.11 -15.58 -10.17
CA VAL A 333 -19.76 -15.81 -8.76
C VAL A 333 -18.54 -14.95 -8.48
N LEU A 334 -18.58 -14.15 -7.42
CA LEU A 334 -17.52 -13.22 -7.04
C LEU A 334 -17.22 -13.40 -5.57
N GLU A 335 -16.05 -13.94 -5.26
CA GLU A 335 -15.64 -14.22 -3.88
C GLU A 335 -14.28 -13.58 -3.59
N VAL A 336 -14.16 -13.02 -2.39
CA VAL A 336 -12.90 -12.46 -1.89
C VAL A 336 -12.13 -13.58 -1.20
N MET A 337 -10.87 -13.79 -1.59
CA MET A 337 -10.04 -14.79 -0.93
C MET A 337 -9.66 -14.32 0.47
N SER A 338 -9.76 -15.23 1.44
CA SER A 338 -9.35 -15.00 2.82
C SER A 338 -7.99 -15.63 3.10
N LEU A 339 -7.15 -14.97 3.89
CA LEU A 339 -5.93 -15.57 4.41
C LEU A 339 -6.29 -16.74 5.33
N VAL A 340 -5.81 -17.93 5.04
CA VAL A 340 -6.09 -19.15 5.84
C VAL A 340 -4.89 -19.60 6.68
N GLY A 341 -3.69 -19.12 6.37
CA GLY A 341 -2.48 -19.53 7.07
C GLY A 341 -1.22 -19.37 6.23
N HIS A 342 -0.19 -20.10 6.62
CA HIS A 342 1.13 -20.09 6.00
C HIS A 342 1.67 -21.51 5.77
N GLY A 343 2.61 -21.66 4.85
CA GLY A 343 3.30 -22.92 4.58
C GLY A 343 4.42 -23.19 5.60
N HIS A 344 5.06 -24.37 5.50
CA HIS A 344 6.23 -24.64 6.32
C HIS A 344 7.45 -23.80 5.85
N HIS A 345 8.16 -23.11 6.76
CA HIS A 345 9.33 -22.24 6.47
C HIS A 345 10.54 -22.92 5.80
N SER A 346 10.45 -24.23 5.60
CA SER A 346 11.49 -25.10 5.01
C SER A 346 10.89 -26.12 4.04
N GLY A 347 9.58 -26.02 3.77
CA GLY A 347 8.84 -26.95 2.91
C GLY A 347 8.87 -28.42 3.29
N ARG A 348 9.04 -28.74 4.58
CA ARG A 348 9.06 -30.13 5.09
C ARG A 348 7.75 -30.89 4.81
N ASP A 349 6.64 -30.17 4.76
CA ASP A 349 5.30 -30.69 4.53
C ASP A 349 4.44 -29.68 3.75
N GLY A 350 3.31 -30.15 3.23
CA GLY A 350 2.30 -29.36 2.53
C GLY A 350 1.14 -28.87 3.40
N SER A 351 1.31 -28.82 4.73
CA SER A 351 0.24 -28.42 5.65
C SER A 351 0.08 -26.90 5.68
N VAL A 352 -1.14 -26.44 5.92
CA VAL A 352 -1.44 -25.02 6.16
C VAL A 352 -1.46 -24.76 7.67
N TYR A 353 -0.57 -23.88 8.13
CA TYR A 353 -0.44 -23.47 9.53
C TYR A 353 -1.21 -22.18 9.77
N THR A 354 -2.18 -22.21 10.69
CA THR A 354 -3.11 -21.07 10.90
C THR A 354 -2.52 -19.95 11.75
N ASP A 355 -1.48 -20.22 12.54
CA ASP A 355 -0.84 -19.20 13.39
C ASP A 355 0.06 -18.28 12.59
N VAL A 356 -0.47 -17.11 12.23
CA VAL A 356 0.26 -16.07 11.50
C VAL A 356 0.87 -15.00 12.40
N SER A 357 0.87 -15.18 13.73
CA SER A 357 1.29 -14.15 14.71
C SER A 357 2.76 -13.74 14.61
N LYS A 358 3.58 -14.52 13.90
CA LYS A 358 5.01 -14.28 13.69
C LYS A 358 5.34 -13.66 12.33
N LEU A 359 4.33 -13.49 11.47
CA LEU A 359 4.48 -12.89 10.16
C LEU A 359 4.29 -11.36 10.25
N THR A 360 5.00 -10.64 9.40
CA THR A 360 4.97 -9.19 9.29
C THR A 360 4.69 -8.81 7.83
N SER A 361 5.72 -8.48 7.06
CA SER A 361 5.66 -8.08 5.65
C SER A 361 5.06 -9.15 4.74
N ALA A 362 5.18 -10.44 5.09
CA ALA A 362 4.52 -11.53 4.38
C ALA A 362 2.98 -11.37 4.34
N LEU A 363 2.37 -10.80 5.39
CA LEU A 363 0.93 -10.51 5.45
C LEU A 363 0.51 -9.31 4.60
N GLU A 364 1.49 -8.50 4.18
CA GLU A 364 1.32 -7.29 3.38
C GLU A 364 1.81 -7.49 1.94
N LEU A 365 2.00 -8.74 1.51
CA LEU A 365 2.27 -9.08 0.11
C LEU A 365 1.05 -8.80 -0.77
N VAL A 366 -0.15 -9.11 -0.29
CA VAL A 366 -1.37 -9.01 -1.08
C VAL A 366 -2.41 -8.18 -0.32
N ASP A 367 -2.87 -7.09 -0.94
CA ASP A 367 -3.90 -6.23 -0.37
C ASP A 367 -5.29 -6.85 -0.54
N ARG A 368 -5.55 -7.43 -1.72
CA ARG A 368 -6.82 -8.08 -2.03
C ARG A 368 -6.67 -9.08 -3.16
N VAL A 369 -7.39 -10.20 -3.06
CA VAL A 369 -7.62 -11.11 -4.19
C VAL A 369 -9.11 -11.38 -4.32
N ILE A 370 -9.60 -11.31 -5.55
CA ILE A 370 -10.97 -11.63 -5.91
C ILE A 370 -10.93 -12.72 -6.96
N VAL A 371 -11.77 -13.73 -6.77
CA VAL A 371 -11.98 -14.81 -7.73
C VAL A 371 -13.37 -14.63 -8.33
N SER A 372 -13.46 -14.73 -9.66
CA SER A 372 -14.73 -14.83 -10.35
C SER A 372 -14.79 -15.97 -11.35
N VAL A 373 -15.99 -16.56 -11.49
CA VAL A 373 -16.23 -17.66 -12.42
C VAL A 373 -17.43 -17.33 -13.32
N ASN A 374 -17.26 -17.59 -14.62
CA ASN A 374 -18.23 -17.34 -15.69
C ASN A 374 -18.48 -18.57 -16.56
#